data_AF-A0A8H5FNZ0-F1
#
_entry.id   AF-A0A8H5FNZ0-F1
#
_cell.length_a   1.000
_cell.length_b   1.000
_cell.length_c   1.000
_cell.angle_alpha   90.00
_cell.angle_beta   90.00
_cell.angle_gamma   90.00
#
_symmetry.space_group_name_H-M   'P 1'
#
loop_
_entity.id
_entity.type
_entity.pdbx_description
1 polymer ?
#
loop_
_entity_poly.entity_id
_entity_poly.type
_entity_poly.pdbx_seq_one_letter_code
_entity_poly.pdbx_strand_id
1 'polypeptide(L)'
;MAIGIVLLFIMPEDPRTTKLLSESERVLAIARMNADATVKRDGRKEKTTMKLVLRSFNIWTIACSVGYIFTSISFQGLSLFLPTVINSLDHFTVIEAQLRTVPCYLVGAVYAILNCYMSWYLNSRGIAIVVCMIWQTVGYALAIGTADPHARYAACFFSLIGGTSSAPLFLTWGADNAAPTQCARS
;
A
#
# COMPACT_ATOMS: atom_id res chain seq x y z
N MET A 1 -9.77 2.94 -17.32
CA MET A 1 -10.96 3.82 -17.15
C MET A 1 -12.28 3.14 -17.52
N ALA A 2 -12.39 2.45 -18.67
CA ALA A 2 -13.63 1.74 -19.04
C ALA A 2 -14.11 0.71 -17.98
N ILE A 3 -13.18 -0.09 -17.44
CA ILE A 3 -13.46 -1.05 -16.35
C ILE A 3 -13.97 -0.34 -15.09
N GLY A 4 -13.43 0.86 -14.79
CA GLY A 4 -13.88 1.66 -13.63
C GLY A 4 -15.31 2.18 -13.79
N ILE A 5 -15.69 2.61 -14.99
CA ILE A 5 -17.07 3.03 -15.28
C ILE A 5 -18.03 1.85 -15.14
N VAL A 6 -17.66 0.68 -15.67
CA VAL A 6 -18.47 -0.55 -15.53
C VAL A 6 -18.59 -0.97 -14.06
N LEU A 7 -17.51 -0.88 -13.29
CA LEU A 7 -17.52 -1.17 -11.85
C LEU A 7 -18.42 -0.21 -11.07
N LEU A 8 -18.58 1.06 -11.46
CA LEU A 8 -19.51 1.98 -10.79
C LEU A 8 -20.98 1.54 -10.93
N PHE A 9 -21.34 0.85 -12.01
CA PHE A 9 -22.69 0.33 -12.21
C PHE A 9 -22.90 -1.06 -11.59
N ILE A 10 -21.83 -1.85 -11.46
CA ILE A 10 -21.88 -3.22 -10.91
C ILE A 10 -21.68 -3.23 -9.39
N MET A 11 -20.87 -2.33 -8.82
CA MET A 11 -20.51 -2.34 -7.41
C MET A 11 -21.60 -1.68 -6.56
N PRO A 12 -22.33 -2.44 -5.73
CA PRO A 12 -23.28 -1.83 -4.81
C PRO A 12 -22.62 -1.02 -3.72
N GLU A 13 -23.21 0.14 -3.42
CA GLU A 13 -22.79 1.02 -2.33
C GLU A 13 -23.06 0.41 -0.94
N ASP A 14 -23.92 -0.59 -0.82
CA ASP A 14 -24.25 -1.24 0.45
C ASP A 14 -24.71 -2.70 0.23
N PRO A 15 -24.13 -3.70 0.91
CA PRO A 15 -24.60 -5.09 0.84
C PRO A 15 -26.05 -5.25 1.32
N ARG A 16 -26.59 -4.28 2.08
CA ARG A 16 -27.97 -4.29 2.57
C ARG A 16 -29.00 -3.91 1.49
N THR A 17 -28.62 -3.14 0.47
CA THR A 17 -29.54 -2.63 -0.56
C THR A 17 -29.40 -3.34 -1.90
N THR A 18 -28.44 -4.26 -2.04
CA THR A 18 -28.20 -4.89 -3.35
C THR A 18 -29.11 -6.05 -3.66
N LYS A 19 -29.60 -6.10 -4.90
CA LYS A 19 -30.31 -7.24 -5.50
C LYS A 19 -29.39 -8.37 -6.00
N LEU A 20 -28.07 -8.19 -5.93
CA LEU A 20 -27.06 -9.12 -6.44
C LEU A 20 -26.72 -10.28 -5.49
N LEU A 21 -26.98 -10.12 -4.19
CA LEU A 21 -26.66 -11.15 -3.19
C LEU A 21 -27.93 -11.90 -2.76
N SER A 22 -27.82 -13.23 -2.70
CA SER A 22 -28.79 -14.07 -2.00
C SER A 22 -28.84 -13.71 -0.51
N GLU A 23 -29.94 -14.05 0.16
CA GLU A 23 -30.15 -13.69 1.57
C GLU A 23 -29.09 -14.31 2.50
N SER A 24 -28.63 -15.53 2.19
CA SER A 24 -27.53 -16.19 2.89
C SER A 24 -26.17 -15.53 2.67
N GLU A 25 -25.88 -15.12 1.43
CA GLU A 25 -24.64 -14.41 1.07
C GLU A 25 -24.62 -13.01 1.68
N ARG A 26 -25.78 -12.35 1.77
CA ARG A 26 -25.93 -11.04 2.42
C ARG A 26 -25.60 -11.12 3.91
N VAL A 27 -26.10 -12.13 4.61
CA VAL A 27 -25.77 -12.34 6.04
C VAL A 27 -24.26 -12.58 6.21
N LEU A 28 -23.66 -13.41 5.37
CA LEU A 28 -22.22 -13.68 5.41
C LEU A 28 -21.37 -12.45 5.08
N ALA A 29 -21.78 -11.65 4.09
CA ALA A 29 -21.11 -10.41 3.69
C ALA A 29 -21.18 -9.35 4.80
N ILE A 30 -22.34 -9.21 5.45
CA ILE A 30 -22.50 -8.32 6.61
C ILE A 30 -21.66 -8.82 7.79
N ALA A 31 -21.63 -10.12 8.04
CA ALA A 31 -20.81 -10.70 9.11
C ALA A 31 -19.31 -10.44 8.88
N ARG A 32 -18.81 -10.63 7.65
CA ARG A 32 -17.43 -10.32 7.28
C ARG A 32 -17.13 -8.82 7.39
N MET A 33 -18.02 -7.97 6.88
CA MET A 33 -17.86 -6.52 6.95
C MET A 33 -17.84 -6.01 8.40
N ASN A 34 -18.64 -6.61 9.29
CA ASN A 34 -18.62 -6.31 10.73
C ASN A 34 -17.39 -6.87 11.45
N ALA A 35 -16.83 -7.99 10.99
CA ALA A 35 -15.59 -8.56 11.52
C ALA A 35 -14.36 -7.74 11.11
N ASP A 36 -14.37 -7.17 9.90
CA ASP A 36 -13.28 -6.36 9.34
C ASP A 36 -13.38 -4.88 9.74
N ALA A 37 -14.55 -4.43 10.22
CA ALA A 37 -14.75 -3.08 10.71
C ALA A 37 -14.06 -2.89 12.07
N THR A 38 -13.01 -2.06 12.10
CA THR A 38 -12.32 -1.62 13.32
C THR A 38 -13.22 -0.77 14.25
N VAL A 39 -14.35 -0.27 13.75
CA VAL A 39 -15.39 0.45 14.50
C VAL A 39 -16.73 -0.21 14.21
N LYS A 40 -17.44 -0.70 15.25
CA LYS A 40 -18.82 -1.21 15.13
C LYS A 40 -19.72 -0.09 14.62
N ARG A 41 -20.00 -0.06 13.31
CA ARG A 41 -21.01 0.82 12.74
C ARG A 41 -22.38 0.22 13.01
N ASP A 42 -23.10 0.83 13.95
CA ASP A 42 -24.49 0.46 14.29
C ASP A 42 -25.51 0.86 13.19
N GLY A 43 -25.18 0.61 11.92
CA GLY A 43 -26.02 0.91 10.76
C GLY A 43 -26.25 2.39 10.45
N ARG A 44 -25.74 3.34 11.25
CA ARG A 44 -25.87 4.78 10.96
C ARG A 44 -24.80 5.26 9.99
N LYS A 45 -25.22 5.61 8.76
CA LYS A 45 -24.43 6.47 7.86
C LYS A 45 -24.32 7.85 8.51
N GLU A 46 -23.20 8.13 9.16
CA GLU A 46 -22.89 9.47 9.64
C GLU A 46 -22.67 10.37 8.41
N LYS A 47 -23.47 11.43 8.26
CA LYS A 47 -23.31 12.38 7.14
C LYS A 47 -21.91 13.00 7.24
N THR A 48 -21.16 12.97 6.13
CA THR A 48 -19.86 13.64 6.04
C THR A 48 -20.02 15.12 6.37
N THR A 49 -19.69 15.47 7.61
CA THR A 49 -19.78 16.83 8.14
C THR A 49 -18.38 17.42 8.10
N MET A 50 -18.22 18.71 7.79
CA MET A 50 -16.89 19.35 7.76
C MET A 50 -16.10 19.18 9.07
N LYS A 51 -16.78 19.13 10.22
CA LYS A 51 -16.17 18.79 11.51
C LYS A 51 -15.57 17.38 11.56
N LEU A 52 -16.18 16.41 10.89
CA LEU A 52 -15.66 15.05 10.79
C LEU A 52 -14.40 15.02 9.91
N VAL A 53 -14.40 15.78 8.81
CA VAL A 53 -13.23 15.93 7.92
C VAL A 53 -12.06 16.58 8.67
N LEU A 54 -12.30 17.66 9.40
CA LEU A 54 -11.25 18.28 10.24
C LEU A 54 -10.75 17.34 11.34
N ARG A 55 -11.62 16.49 11.90
CA ARG A 55 -11.21 15.49 12.91
C ARG A 55 -10.40 14.34 12.32
N SER A 56 -10.61 14.01 11.03
CA SER A 56 -9.80 13.03 10.31
C SER A 56 -8.37 13.53 10.03
N PHE A 57 -8.13 14.85 10.03
CA PHE A 57 -6.78 15.45 10.05
C PHE A 57 -6.13 15.35 11.44
N ASN A 58 -5.97 14.12 11.92
CA ASN A 58 -5.27 13.84 13.15
C ASN A 58 -3.75 13.84 12.92
N ILE A 59 -2.94 14.06 13.96
CA ILE A 59 -1.47 14.08 13.85
C ILE A 59 -0.93 12.79 13.19
N TRP A 60 -1.56 11.65 13.49
CA TRP A 60 -1.25 10.34 12.93
C TRP A 60 -1.58 10.24 11.43
N THR A 61 -2.72 10.79 10.99
CA THR A 61 -3.09 10.82 9.57
C THR A 61 -2.12 11.70 8.77
N ILE A 62 -1.71 12.83 9.34
CA ILE A 62 -0.72 13.73 8.74
C ILE A 62 0.64 13.03 8.67
N ALA A 63 1.08 12.37 9.75
CA ALA A 63 2.33 11.62 9.77
C ALA A 63 2.35 10.48 8.73
N CYS A 64 1.25 9.74 8.59
CA CYS A 64 1.10 8.70 7.55
C CYS A 64 1.18 9.30 6.14
N SER A 65 0.51 10.44 5.91
CA SER A 65 0.50 11.11 4.61
C SER A 65 1.89 11.63 4.23
N VAL A 66 2.60 12.23 5.19
CA VAL A 66 3.98 12.68 4.99
C VAL A 66 4.89 11.49 4.69
N GLY A 67 4.83 10.43 5.50
CA GLY A 67 5.60 9.20 5.28
C GLY A 67 5.34 8.56 3.91
N TYR A 68 4.08 8.55 3.48
CA TYR A 68 3.68 8.09 2.15
C TYR A 68 4.31 8.92 1.04
N ILE A 69 4.29 10.26 1.15
CA ILE A 69 4.87 11.16 0.14
C ILE A 69 6.37 10.91 0.01
N PHE A 70 7.11 10.89 1.12
CA PHE A 70 8.56 10.66 1.09
C PHE A 70 8.90 9.32 0.44
N THR A 71 8.23 8.26 0.87
CA THR A 71 8.48 6.92 0.34
C THR A 71 8.10 6.80 -1.14
N SER A 72 6.98 7.41 -1.53
CA SER A 72 6.51 7.41 -2.92
C SER A 72 7.46 8.15 -3.84
N ILE A 73 8.00 9.31 -3.41
CA ILE A 73 8.98 10.07 -4.20
C ILE A 73 10.24 9.23 -4.41
N SER A 74 10.77 8.61 -3.35
CA SER A 74 11.97 7.76 -3.44
C SER A 74 11.74 6.57 -4.37
N PHE A 75 10.65 5.84 -4.20
CA PHE A 75 10.30 4.70 -5.03
C PHE A 75 10.07 5.10 -6.50
N GLN A 76 9.29 6.16 -6.75
CA GLN A 76 8.98 6.62 -8.09
C GLN A 76 10.23 7.11 -8.82
N GLY A 77 11.11 7.84 -8.11
CA GLY A 77 12.40 8.26 -8.65
C GLY A 77 13.25 7.06 -9.07
N LEU A 78 13.38 6.06 -8.19
CA LEU A 78 14.11 4.84 -8.53
C LEU A 78 13.47 4.12 -9.73
N SER A 79 12.14 3.95 -9.72
CA SER A 79 11.38 3.26 -10.77
C SER A 79 11.58 3.88 -12.15
N LEU A 80 11.59 5.21 -12.23
CA LEU A 80 11.82 5.97 -13.47
C LEU A 80 13.26 5.81 -13.99
N PHE A 81 14.24 5.86 -13.10
CA PHE A 81 15.65 5.77 -13.47
C PHE A 81 16.19 4.34 -13.46
N LEU A 82 15.40 3.35 -13.06
CA LEU A 82 15.85 1.97 -12.91
C LEU A 82 16.47 1.38 -14.18
N PRO A 83 15.88 1.53 -15.37
CA PRO A 83 16.50 1.04 -16.60
C PRO A 83 17.85 1.72 -16.85
N THR A 84 17.95 3.02 -16.60
CA THR A 84 19.18 3.80 -16.74
C THR A 84 20.25 3.39 -15.74
N VAL A 85 19.86 3.13 -14.48
CA VAL A 85 20.76 2.61 -13.44
C VAL A 85 21.31 1.26 -13.85
N ILE A 86 20.48 0.32 -14.29
CA ILE A 86 20.94 -0.99 -14.77
C ILE A 86 21.86 -0.83 -15.99
N ASN A 87 21.53 0.07 -16.91
CA ASN A 87 22.36 0.35 -18.08
C ASN A 87 23.70 1.04 -17.75
N SER A 88 23.83 1.60 -16.55
CA SER A 88 25.11 2.13 -16.05
C SER A 88 25.99 1.10 -15.37
N LEU A 89 25.46 -0.10 -15.08
CA LEU A 89 26.21 -1.20 -14.46
C LEU A 89 27.05 -1.94 -15.50
N ASP A 90 26.49 -2.09 -16.70
CA ASP A 90 27.13 -2.69 -17.84
C ASP A 90 26.53 -2.08 -19.12
N HIS A 91 27.28 -2.10 -20.22
CA HIS A 91 26.89 -1.47 -21.48
C HIS A 91 25.85 -2.31 -22.24
N PHE A 92 24.67 -2.46 -21.64
CA PHE A 92 23.55 -3.17 -22.24
C PHE A 92 22.85 -2.33 -23.30
N THR A 93 22.07 -3.00 -24.15
CA THR A 93 21.11 -2.31 -25.00
C THR A 93 19.89 -1.88 -24.18
N VAL A 94 19.14 -0.87 -24.65
CA VAL A 94 17.93 -0.37 -23.96
C VAL A 94 16.91 -1.50 -23.70
N ILE A 95 16.77 -2.43 -24.64
CA ILE A 95 15.86 -3.57 -24.54
C ILE A 95 16.32 -4.53 -23.43
N GLU A 96 17.62 -4.84 -23.37
CA GLU A 96 18.18 -5.72 -22.34
C GLU A 96 18.08 -5.09 -20.95
N ALA A 97 18.35 -3.79 -20.82
CA ALA A 97 18.21 -3.09 -19.55
C ALA A 97 16.75 -3.13 -19.05
N GLN A 98 15.77 -2.91 -19.93
CA GLN A 98 14.36 -3.03 -19.58
C GLN A 98 13.99 -4.47 -19.18
N LEU A 99 14.44 -5.47 -19.94
CA LEU A 99 14.17 -6.88 -19.60
C LEU A 99 14.70 -7.25 -18.21
N ARG A 100 15.85 -6.70 -17.82
CA ARG A 100 16.44 -6.90 -16.49
C ARG A 100 15.73 -6.16 -15.36
N THR A 101 14.88 -5.16 -15.64
CA THR A 101 14.04 -4.54 -14.60
C THR A 101 12.86 -5.42 -14.19
N VAL A 102 12.34 -6.22 -15.12
CA VAL A 102 11.17 -7.10 -14.90
C VAL A 102 11.33 -8.03 -13.69
N PRO A 103 12.43 -8.79 -13.53
CA PRO A 103 12.61 -9.64 -12.35
C PRO A 103 12.64 -8.84 -11.04
N CYS A 104 13.18 -7.62 -11.04
CA CYS A 104 13.20 -6.77 -9.86
C CYS A 104 11.77 -6.39 -9.41
N TYR A 105 10.90 -6.03 -10.37
CA TYR A 105 9.48 -5.75 -10.08
C TYR A 105 8.70 -6.99 -9.65
N LEU A 106 8.98 -8.16 -10.25
CA LEU A 106 8.33 -9.41 -9.87
C LEU A 106 8.65 -9.79 -8.43
N VAL A 107 9.91 -9.70 -8.02
CA VAL A 107 10.31 -9.96 -6.63
C VAL A 107 9.66 -8.96 -5.67
N GLY A 108 9.60 -7.68 -6.06
CA GLY A 108 8.87 -6.66 -5.30
C GLY A 108 7.39 -6.99 -5.13
N ALA A 109 6.72 -7.43 -6.20
CA ALA A 109 5.31 -7.81 -6.17
C ALA A 109 5.05 -9.02 -5.27
N VAL A 110 5.88 -10.06 -5.35
CA VAL A 110 5.79 -11.24 -4.48
C VAL A 110 5.98 -10.83 -3.02
N TYR A 111 6.97 -10.00 -2.73
CA TYR A 111 7.20 -9.52 -1.38
C TYR A 111 6.06 -8.65 -0.87
N ALA A 112 5.47 -7.80 -1.70
CA ALA A 112 4.31 -7.00 -1.31
C ALA A 112 3.13 -7.87 -0.86
N ILE A 113 2.86 -8.98 -1.55
CA ILE A 113 1.82 -9.94 -1.15
C ILE A 113 2.17 -10.57 0.21
N LEU A 114 3.41 -11.04 0.37
CA LEU A 114 3.87 -11.65 1.62
C LEU A 114 3.80 -10.66 2.79
N ASN A 115 4.18 -9.42 2.56
CA ASN A 115 4.20 -8.39 3.60
C ASN A 115 2.78 -7.93 3.97
N CYS A 116 1.86 -7.87 3.00
CA CYS A 116 0.44 -7.68 3.28
C CYS A 116 -0.13 -8.82 4.15
N TYR A 117 0.22 -10.07 3.82
CA TYR A 117 -0.20 -11.23 4.62
C TYR A 117 0.39 -11.19 6.04
N MET A 118 1.68 -10.86 6.15
CA MET A 118 2.36 -10.72 7.45
C MET A 118 1.76 -9.58 8.28
N SER A 119 1.46 -8.43 7.66
CA SER A 119 0.81 -7.30 8.33
C SER A 119 -0.57 -7.68 8.87
N TRP A 120 -1.30 -8.54 8.16
CA TRP A 120 -2.59 -9.04 8.62
C TRP A 120 -2.43 -10.00 9.80
N TYR A 121 -1.49 -10.94 9.71
CA TYR A 121 -1.23 -11.90 10.79
C TYR A 121 -0.75 -11.23 12.09
N LEU A 122 0.14 -10.24 11.97
CA LEU A 122 0.73 -9.56 13.13
C LEU A 122 -0.21 -8.52 13.77
N ASN A 123 -1.34 -8.21 13.14
CA ASN A 123 -2.28 -7.14 13.55
C ASN A 123 -1.60 -5.79 13.84
N SER A 124 -0.40 -5.56 13.31
CA SER A 124 0.42 -4.39 13.58
C SER A 124 1.01 -3.86 12.29
N ARG A 125 0.32 -2.87 11.71
CA ARG A 125 0.70 -2.22 10.44
C ARG A 125 2.00 -1.42 10.58
N GLY A 126 2.26 -0.85 11.76
CA GLY A 126 3.48 -0.09 12.03
C GLY A 126 4.76 -0.92 11.88
N ILE A 127 4.76 -2.16 12.36
CA ILE A 127 5.92 -3.06 12.25
C ILE A 127 6.19 -3.40 10.78
N ALA A 128 5.14 -3.72 10.00
CA ALA A 128 5.29 -4.01 8.58
C ALA A 128 5.86 -2.81 7.80
N ILE A 129 5.45 -1.58 8.14
CA ILE A 129 6.01 -0.35 7.54
C ILE A 129 7.49 -0.20 7.89
N VAL A 130 7.87 -0.39 9.16
CA VAL A 130 9.27 -0.28 9.61
C VAL A 130 10.16 -1.30 8.88
N VAL A 131 9.70 -2.55 8.72
CA VAL A 131 10.44 -3.58 7.98
C VAL A 131 10.65 -3.17 6.52
N CYS A 132 9.62 -2.62 5.86
CA CYS A 132 9.76 -2.09 4.50
C CYS A 132 10.78 -0.94 4.42
N MET A 133 10.75 -0.03 5.39
CA MET A 133 11.70 1.09 5.45
C MET A 133 13.13 0.58 5.62
N ILE A 134 13.37 -0.43 6.46
CA ILE A 134 14.69 -1.03 6.64
C ILE A 134 15.21 -1.61 5.31
N TRP A 135 14.40 -2.38 4.60
CA TRP A 135 14.78 -2.93 3.29
C TRP A 135 15.11 -1.84 2.27
N GLN A 136 14.29 -0.78 2.24
CA GLN A 136 14.53 0.38 1.38
C GLN A 136 15.86 1.07 1.71
N THR A 137 16.14 1.30 2.99
CA THR A 137 17.38 1.92 3.46
C THR A 137 18.59 1.06 3.13
N VAL A 138 18.51 -0.26 3.34
CA VAL A 138 19.59 -1.20 2.98
C VAL A 138 19.85 -1.17 1.48
N GLY A 139 18.80 -1.13 0.65
CA GLY A 139 18.94 -1.00 -0.80
C GLY A 139 19.69 0.26 -1.22
N TYR A 140 19.32 1.42 -0.68
CA TYR A 140 20.04 2.66 -0.99
C TYR A 140 21.46 2.70 -0.40
N ALA A 141 21.67 2.15 0.80
CA ALA A 141 22.99 2.06 1.41
C ALA A 141 23.94 1.19 0.57
N LEU A 142 23.46 0.05 0.07
CA LEU A 142 24.21 -0.80 -0.85
C LEU A 142 24.51 -0.08 -2.17
N ALA A 143 23.55 0.66 -2.72
CA ALA A 143 23.74 1.39 -3.98
C ALA A 143 24.83 2.48 -3.90
N ILE A 144 25.03 3.07 -2.72
CA ILE A 144 26.04 4.11 -2.45
C ILE A 144 27.38 3.48 -2.01
N GLY A 145 27.34 2.43 -1.19
CA GLY A 145 28.52 1.86 -0.54
C GLY A 145 29.36 0.92 -1.41
N THR A 146 28.87 0.51 -2.58
CA THR A 146 29.59 -0.42 -3.47
C THR A 146 29.81 0.15 -4.87
N ALA A 147 30.98 -0.15 -5.42
CA ALA A 147 31.30 0.10 -6.83
C ALA A 147 31.05 -1.14 -7.71
N ASP A 148 30.83 -2.31 -7.09
CA ASP A 148 30.64 -3.57 -7.82
C ASP A 148 29.28 -3.58 -8.57
N PRO A 149 29.28 -3.79 -9.91
CA PRO A 149 28.07 -3.84 -10.71
C PRO A 149 27.02 -4.85 -10.22
N HIS A 150 27.46 -6.02 -9.75
CA HIS A 150 26.56 -7.07 -9.27
C HIS A 150 25.88 -6.68 -7.96
N ALA A 151 26.63 -6.11 -7.02
CA ALA A 151 26.09 -5.61 -5.77
C ALA A 151 25.11 -4.44 -5.97
N ARG A 152 25.35 -3.54 -6.95
CA ARG A 152 24.39 -2.47 -7.30
C ARG A 152 23.13 -2.99 -7.98
N TYR A 153 23.23 -4.08 -8.74
CA TYR A 153 22.04 -4.77 -9.25
C TYR A 153 21.21 -5.36 -8.11
N ALA A 154 21.84 -6.03 -7.13
CA ALA A 154 21.15 -6.53 -5.93
C ALA A 154 20.51 -5.40 -5.09
N ALA A 155 21.18 -4.25 -4.99
CA ALA A 155 20.66 -3.06 -4.31
C ALA A 155 19.32 -2.58 -4.88
N CYS A 156 19.12 -2.74 -6.20
CA CYS A 156 17.85 -2.43 -6.85
C CYS A 156 16.71 -3.33 -6.34
N PHE A 157 16.95 -4.63 -6.19
CA PHE A 157 15.93 -5.56 -5.66
C PHE A 157 15.46 -5.15 -4.27
N PHE A 158 16.38 -4.92 -3.34
CA PHE A 158 16.04 -4.51 -1.96
C PHE A 158 15.27 -3.19 -1.93
N SER A 159 15.64 -2.25 -2.80
CA SER A 159 14.95 -0.97 -2.93
C SER A 159 13.53 -1.11 -3.51
N LEU A 160 13.31 -2.03 -4.46
CA LEU A 160 11.97 -2.29 -5.03
C LEU A 160 11.07 -3.07 -4.05
N ILE A 161 11.64 -4.01 -3.29
CA ILE A 161 10.97 -4.78 -2.23
C ILE A 161 10.36 -3.83 -1.18
N GLY A 162 11.14 -2.90 -0.64
CA GLY A 162 10.67 -1.92 0.35
C GLY A 162 9.63 -0.95 -0.21
N GLY A 163 9.87 -0.43 -1.42
CA GLY A 163 9.05 0.63 -2.01
C GLY A 163 7.69 0.16 -2.50
N THR A 164 7.60 -1.04 -3.09
CA THR A 164 6.32 -1.59 -3.58
C THR A 164 5.32 -1.91 -2.46
N SER A 165 5.83 -2.28 -1.29
CA SER A 165 5.01 -2.73 -0.15
C SER A 165 4.55 -1.60 0.77
N SER A 166 5.29 -0.48 0.79
CA SER A 166 5.04 0.64 1.70
C SER A 166 3.79 1.44 1.33
N ALA A 167 3.53 1.64 0.03
CA ALA A 167 2.39 2.39 -0.47
C ALA A 167 1.02 1.89 0.05
N PRO A 168 0.66 0.60 -0.12
CA PRO A 168 -0.62 0.10 0.39
C PRO A 168 -0.69 0.16 1.92
N LEU A 169 0.41 -0.08 2.64
CA LEU A 169 0.43 -0.06 4.10
C LEU A 169 0.15 1.34 4.68
N PHE A 170 0.76 2.39 4.12
CA PHE A 170 0.50 3.76 4.56
C PHE A 170 -0.95 4.19 4.27
N LEU A 171 -1.51 3.76 3.13
CA LEU A 171 -2.90 4.05 2.78
C LEU A 171 -3.87 3.38 3.76
N THR A 172 -3.68 2.09 4.05
CA THR A 172 -4.53 1.37 5.00
C THR A 172 -4.39 1.96 6.41
N TRP A 173 -3.16 2.25 6.86
CA TRP A 173 -2.95 2.83 8.18
C TRP A 173 -3.53 4.25 8.30
N GLY A 174 -3.43 5.07 7.25
CA GLY A 174 -4.08 6.37 7.18
C GLY A 174 -5.61 6.26 7.24
N ALA A 175 -6.19 5.29 6.52
CA ALA A 175 -7.63 5.03 6.53
C ALA A 175 -8.13 4.60 7.92
N ASP A 176 -7.37 3.77 8.64
CA ASP A 176 -7.70 3.36 10.02
C ASP A 176 -7.71 4.56 10.98
N ASN A 177 -6.74 5.45 10.87
CA ASN A 177 -6.63 6.64 11.73
C ASN A 177 -7.66 7.72 11.39
N ALA A 178 -8.10 7.78 10.13
CA ALA A 178 -9.14 8.69 9.67
C ALA A 178 -10.56 8.18 9.99
N ALA A 179 -10.71 6.90 10.36
CA ALA A 179 -12.00 6.30 10.68
C ALA A 179 -12.63 6.98 11.91
N PRO A 180 -13.94 7.28 11.88
CA PRO A 180 -14.62 7.91 13.00
C PRO A 180 -14.65 6.97 14.21
N THR A 181 -13.81 7.23 15.21
CA THR A 181 -13.94 6.59 16.51
C THR A 181 -15.26 7.02 17.14
N GLN A 182 -16.24 6.11 17.22
CA GLN A 182 -17.33 6.25 18.18
C GLN A 182 -16.78 6.00 19.59
N CYS A 183 -16.00 6.94 20.10
CA CYS A 183 -15.82 7.08 21.54
C CYS A 183 -17.02 7.87 22.06
N ALA A 184 -18.19 7.23 22.03
CA ALA A 184 -19.30 7.66 22.85
C ALA A 184 -18.99 7.18 24.26
N ARG A 185 -18.82 8.16 25.15
CA ARG A 185 -18.85 7.98 26.60
C ARG A 185 -19.91 6.94 26.98
N SER A 186 -19.49 5.91 27.72
CA SER A 186 -20.29 5.31 28.78
C SER A 186 -19.47 5.39 30.06
#